data_AF-X1AQV4-F1
#
_entry.id   AF-X1AQV4-F1
#
_cell.length_a   1.000
_cell.length_b   1.000
_cell.length_c   1.000
_cell.angle_alpha   90.00
_cell.angle_beta   90.00
_cell.angle_gamma   90.00
#
_symmetry.space_group_name_H-M   'P 1'
#
loop_
_entity.id
_entity.type
_entity.pdbx_description
1 polymer ?
#
loop_
_entity_poly.entity_id
_entity_poly.type
_entity_poly.pdbx_seq_one_letter_code
_entity_poly.pdbx_strand_id
1 'polypeptide(L)'
;AIGYIYIMKLLHLVEDKMHARSIGPYSIVTQQPLGGKAQFGGQRFGEMEVWALEAHGAAHFLQELLTIKSDDISGRAQTYKAIIRGDRIEGPRAPESFNVLLKELQALGLKVELLQE
;
A
#
# COMPACT_ATOMS: atom_id res chain seq x y z
N ALA A 1 32.68 -25.27 -30.35
CA ALA A 1 31.85 -25.79 -31.45
C ALA A 1 30.71 -24.82 -31.70
N ILE A 2 30.43 -24.52 -32.96
CA ILE A 2 29.32 -23.65 -33.39
C ILE A 2 28.28 -24.58 -34.02
N GLY A 3 27.00 -24.37 -33.74
CA GLY A 3 25.91 -25.22 -34.22
C GLY A 3 24.57 -24.50 -34.20
N TYR A 4 23.58 -25.07 -34.88
CA TYR A 4 22.23 -24.53 -34.94
C TYR A 4 21.42 -25.01 -33.73
N ILE A 5 21.06 -24.07 -32.86
CA ILE A 5 20.15 -24.34 -31.74
C ILE A 5 18.77 -23.84 -32.14
N TYR A 6 17.76 -24.69 -31.99
CA TYR A 6 16.37 -24.28 -32.15
C TYR A 6 15.91 -23.53 -30.89
N ILE A 7 15.59 -22.25 -31.04
CA ILE A 7 15.18 -21.38 -29.94
C ILE A 7 13.71 -21.04 -30.11
N MET A 8 12.93 -21.21 -29.03
CA MET A 8 11.52 -20.83 -28.97
C MET A 8 11.32 -19.60 -28.09
N LYS A 9 10.44 -18.70 -28.52
CA LYS A 9 10.01 -17.54 -27.73
C LYS A 9 8.81 -17.94 -26.87
N LEU A 10 8.93 -17.78 -25.56
CA LEU A 10 7.82 -17.98 -24.63
C LEU A 10 6.82 -16.82 -24.69
N LEU A 11 5.57 -17.11 -24.31
CA LEU A 11 4.47 -16.14 -24.31
C LEU A 11 4.64 -15.04 -23.25
N HIS A 12 5.44 -15.27 -22.21
CA HIS A 12 5.66 -14.31 -21.13
C HIS A 12 6.60 -13.19 -21.56
N LEU A 13 6.03 -12.09 -22.05
CA LEU A 13 6.78 -10.89 -22.41
C LEU A 13 6.92 -9.96 -21.21
N VAL A 14 8.05 -9.24 -21.17
CA VAL A 14 8.34 -8.25 -20.13
C VAL A 14 7.35 -7.09 -20.19
N GLU A 15 6.98 -6.66 -21.41
CA GLU A 15 6.02 -5.58 -21.64
C GLU A 15 4.66 -5.85 -20.99
N ASP A 16 4.21 -7.11 -21.02
CA ASP A 16 2.97 -7.53 -20.39
C ASP A 16 3.06 -7.55 -18.86
N LYS A 17 4.26 -7.77 -18.31
CA LYS A 17 4.50 -7.91 -16.87
C LYS A 17 4.91 -6.62 -16.18
N MET A 18 5.48 -5.65 -16.89
CA MET A 18 5.85 -4.38 -16.30
C MET A 18 4.60 -3.63 -15.83
N HIS A 19 4.62 -3.18 -14.59
CA HIS A 19 3.55 -2.40 -13.97
C HIS A 19 4.13 -1.44 -12.94
N ALA A 20 3.69 -0.18 -12.99
CA ALA A 20 4.11 0.85 -12.06
C ALA A 20 2.91 1.73 -11.71
N ARG A 21 2.89 2.20 -10.46
CA ARG A 21 1.83 3.05 -9.94
C ARG A 21 2.45 4.10 -9.01
N SER A 22 2.04 5.36 -9.19
CA SER A 22 2.28 6.44 -8.24
C SER A 22 1.02 6.72 -7.41
N ILE A 23 -0.06 7.13 -8.07
CA ILE A 23 -1.40 7.34 -7.53
C ILE A 23 -2.43 6.70 -8.45
N GLY A 24 -3.61 6.39 -7.93
CA GLY A 24 -4.63 5.66 -8.68
C GLY A 24 -5.92 5.48 -7.89
N PRO A 25 -6.85 4.64 -8.37
CA PRO A 25 -8.12 4.40 -7.70
C PRO A 25 -7.95 3.62 -6.39
N TYR A 26 -8.95 3.78 -5.52
CA TYR A 26 -9.00 3.16 -4.19
C TYR A 26 -10.33 2.43 -4.00
N SER A 27 -10.29 1.41 -3.14
CA SER A 27 -11.48 0.68 -2.70
C SER A 27 -12.43 1.58 -1.92
N ILE A 28 -13.74 1.42 -2.15
CA ILE A 28 -14.77 2.20 -1.43
C ILE A 28 -14.79 1.83 0.05
N VAL A 29 -14.64 0.55 0.38
CA VAL A 29 -14.79 0.03 1.74
C VAL A 29 -13.49 0.20 2.53
N THR A 30 -12.39 -0.37 2.03
CA THR A 30 -11.12 -0.43 2.76
C THR A 30 -10.22 0.77 2.52
N GLN A 31 -10.56 1.65 1.56
CA GLN A 31 -9.76 2.81 1.17
C GLN A 31 -8.33 2.48 0.69
N GLN A 32 -8.02 1.20 0.52
CA GLN A 32 -6.75 0.71 0.02
C GLN A 32 -6.65 0.86 -1.50
N PRO A 33 -5.42 0.97 -2.04
CA PRO A 33 -5.15 0.90 -3.47
C PRO A 33 -5.84 -0.32 -4.11
N LEU A 34 -6.55 -0.13 -5.24
CA LEU A 34 -7.13 -1.29 -5.96
C LEU A 34 -6.05 -2.30 -6.39
N GLY A 35 -6.44 -3.54 -6.66
CA GLY A 35 -5.54 -4.61 -7.08
C GLY A 35 -5.49 -4.80 -8.60
N GLY A 36 -4.34 -5.25 -9.10
CA GLY A 36 -4.18 -5.72 -10.47
C GLY A 36 -3.83 -4.64 -11.50
N LYS A 37 -3.07 -5.03 -12.55
CA LYS A 37 -2.58 -4.14 -13.60
C LYS A 37 -3.70 -3.40 -14.34
N ALA A 38 -4.82 -4.09 -14.62
CA ALA A 38 -5.95 -3.52 -15.34
C ALA A 38 -6.62 -2.33 -14.62
N GLN A 39 -6.53 -2.27 -13.29
CA GLN A 39 -7.11 -1.20 -12.47
C GLN A 39 -6.05 -0.18 -12.02
N PHE A 40 -4.86 -0.19 -12.64
CA PHE A 40 -3.71 0.56 -12.14
C PHE A 40 -3.46 0.30 -10.64
N GLY A 41 -3.51 -0.97 -10.27
CA GLY A 41 -3.51 -1.40 -8.90
C GLY A 41 -2.17 -1.23 -8.17
N GLY A 42 -2.22 -1.18 -6.85
CA GLY A 42 -1.03 -1.16 -6.00
C GLY A 42 -0.42 -2.55 -5.85
N GLN A 43 0.83 -2.59 -5.39
CA GLN A 43 1.46 -3.85 -5.00
C GLN A 43 0.94 -4.27 -3.63
N ARG A 44 0.70 -5.58 -3.45
CA ARG A 44 0.40 -6.12 -2.13
C ARG A 44 1.69 -6.11 -1.29
N PHE A 45 1.61 -5.44 -0.15
CA PHE A 45 2.61 -5.49 0.90
C PHE A 45 2.01 -6.31 2.06
N GLY A 46 2.54 -7.51 2.28
CA GLY A 46 2.01 -8.47 3.22
C GLY A 46 2.83 -8.58 4.50
N GLU A 47 2.44 -9.52 5.33
CA GLU A 47 3.04 -9.80 6.63
C GLU A 47 4.54 -10.13 6.54
N MET A 48 4.95 -10.90 5.53
CA MET A 48 6.36 -11.25 5.34
C MET A 48 7.22 -10.03 4.98
N GLU A 49 6.68 -9.12 4.17
CA GLU A 49 7.39 -7.89 3.84
C GLU A 49 7.43 -6.90 5.02
N VAL A 50 6.40 -6.89 5.88
CA VAL A 50 6.42 -6.17 7.15
C VAL A 50 7.56 -6.67 8.04
N TRP A 51 7.68 -7.97 8.25
CA TRP A 51 8.77 -8.56 9.05
C TRP A 51 10.15 -8.21 8.51
N ALA A 52 10.30 -8.18 7.19
CA ALA A 52 11.57 -7.79 6.58
C ALA A 52 11.97 -6.35 6.97
N LEU A 53 11.03 -5.41 6.96
CA LEU A 53 11.30 -4.03 7.37
C LEU A 53 11.52 -3.87 8.87
N GLU A 54 10.78 -4.61 9.69
CA GLU A 54 10.95 -4.64 11.14
C GLU A 54 12.35 -5.13 11.51
N ALA A 55 12.84 -6.19 10.86
CA ALA A 55 14.18 -6.72 11.07
C ALA A 55 15.29 -5.69 10.74
N HIS A 56 15.04 -4.79 9.79
CA HIS A 56 15.95 -3.70 9.46
C HIS A 56 15.80 -2.46 10.36
N GLY A 57 14.85 -2.45 11.30
CA GLY A 57 14.56 -1.28 12.12
C GLY A 57 14.01 -0.08 11.34
N ALA A 58 13.43 -0.33 10.15
CA ALA A 58 12.96 0.72 9.25
C ALA A 58 11.56 1.25 9.64
N ALA A 59 11.41 1.71 10.88
CA ALA A 59 10.13 2.05 11.49
C ALA A 59 9.34 3.11 10.70
N HIS A 60 9.99 4.19 10.26
CA HIS A 60 9.32 5.24 9.47
C HIS A 60 8.88 4.75 8.09
N PHE A 61 9.67 3.88 7.45
CA PHE A 61 9.33 3.33 6.15
C PHE A 61 8.14 2.37 6.24
N LEU A 62 8.12 1.53 7.28
CA LEU A 62 6.99 0.67 7.57
C LEU A 62 5.73 1.48 7.89
N GLN A 63 5.85 2.51 8.73
CA GLN A 63 4.74 3.41 9.05
C GLN A 63 4.20 4.09 7.79
N GLU A 64 5.07 4.56 6.90
CA GLU A 64 4.69 5.18 5.64
C GLU A 64 3.88 4.23 4.74
N LEU A 65 4.33 2.98 4.62
CA LEU A 65 3.69 1.93 3.83
C LEU A 65 2.31 1.56 4.37
N LEU A 66 2.18 1.44 5.69
CA LEU A 66 0.93 1.05 6.34
C LEU A 66 -0.10 2.19 6.43
N THR A 67 0.30 3.44 6.21
CA THR A 67 -0.59 4.62 6.37
C THR A 67 -0.71 5.43 5.09
N ILE A 68 0.16 6.41 4.86
CA ILE A 68 0.04 7.41 3.78
C ILE A 68 0.16 6.81 2.37
N LYS A 69 0.80 5.64 2.22
CA LYS A 69 0.86 4.90 0.95
C LYS A 69 -0.28 3.89 0.77
N SER A 70 -1.12 3.71 1.78
CA SER A 70 -2.22 2.74 1.79
C SER A 70 -3.57 3.44 1.98
N ASP A 71 -4.06 3.55 3.21
CA ASP A 71 -5.46 3.78 3.55
C ASP A 71 -5.68 5.03 4.41
N ASP A 72 -4.64 5.79 4.79
CA ASP A 72 -4.82 7.13 5.38
C ASP A 72 -5.28 8.13 4.31
N ILE A 73 -6.59 8.35 4.21
CA ILE A 73 -7.22 9.24 3.21
C ILE A 73 -6.70 10.68 3.34
N SER A 74 -6.58 11.17 4.56
CA SER A 74 -6.16 12.56 4.82
C SER A 74 -4.66 12.71 4.61
N GLY A 75 -3.88 11.80 5.19
CA GLY A 75 -2.42 11.81 5.13
C GLY A 75 -1.90 11.65 3.70
N ARG A 76 -2.49 10.76 2.88
CA ARG A 76 -2.05 10.59 1.48
C ARG A 76 -2.27 11.85 0.63
N ALA A 77 -3.39 12.53 0.81
CA ALA A 77 -3.71 13.74 0.05
C ALA A 77 -2.82 14.92 0.44
N GLN A 78 -2.50 15.04 1.73
CA GLN A 78 -1.55 16.04 2.24
C GLN A 78 -0.13 15.74 1.79
N THR A 79 0.31 14.48 1.89
CA THR A 79 1.62 14.01 1.44
C THR A 79 1.83 14.31 -0.03
N TYR A 80 0.84 14.05 -0.88
CA TYR A 80 0.93 14.37 -2.30
C TYR A 80 1.14 15.88 -2.55
N LYS A 81 0.40 16.73 -1.82
CA LYS A 81 0.57 18.19 -1.91
C LYS A 81 1.94 18.65 -1.39
N ALA A 82 2.42 18.05 -0.30
CA ALA A 82 3.72 18.36 0.28
C ALA A 82 4.86 17.99 -0.69
N ILE A 83 4.80 16.82 -1.33
CA ILE A 83 5.78 16.40 -2.34
C ILE A 83 5.83 17.38 -3.52
N ILE A 84 4.68 17.84 -4.01
CA ILE A 84 4.62 18.82 -5.12
C ILE A 84 5.25 20.16 -4.71
N ARG A 85 5.03 20.59 -3.47
CA ARG A 85 5.53 21.88 -2.97
C ARG A 85 6.97 21.83 -2.47
N GLY A 86 7.51 20.64 -2.25
CA GLY A 86 8.79 20.46 -1.55
C GLY A 86 8.71 20.72 -0.05
N ASP A 87 7.51 20.69 0.52
CA ASP A 87 7.28 20.89 1.95
C ASP A 87 7.55 19.60 2.74
N ARG A 88 7.73 19.74 4.05
CA ARG A 88 7.88 18.58 4.94
C ARG A 88 6.57 17.79 5.01
N ILE A 89 6.66 16.47 4.89
CA ILE A 89 5.52 15.56 5.05
C ILE A 89 5.12 15.55 6.53
N GLU A 90 3.86 15.85 6.82
CA GLU A 90 3.27 15.76 8.15
C GLU A 90 3.11 14.30 8.61
N GLY A 91 3.07 14.08 9.93
CA GLY A 91 2.96 12.74 10.50
C GLY A 91 1.65 12.03 10.09
N PRO A 92 1.70 10.70 9.92
CA PRO A 92 0.54 9.91 9.51
C PRO A 92 -0.54 9.87 10.60
N ARG A 93 -1.79 9.66 10.19
CA ARG A 93 -2.93 9.47 11.09
C ARG A 93 -3.23 7.99 11.26
N ALA A 94 -4.25 7.69 12.08
CA ALA A 94 -4.77 6.34 12.20
C ALA A 94 -5.27 5.84 10.83
N PRO A 95 -4.89 4.63 10.41
CA PRO A 95 -5.30 4.06 9.13
C PRO A 95 -6.79 3.72 9.13
N GLU A 96 -7.45 3.80 7.98
CA GLU A 96 -8.88 3.49 7.88
C GLU A 96 -9.18 2.01 8.13
N SER A 97 -8.26 1.10 7.83
CA SER A 97 -8.40 -0.32 8.20
C SER A 97 -8.61 -0.52 9.70
N PHE A 98 -7.94 0.28 10.55
CA PHE A 98 -8.13 0.24 11.99
C PHE A 98 -9.48 0.82 12.41
N ASN A 99 -9.93 1.90 11.76
CA ASN A 99 -11.26 2.47 12.00
C ASN A 99 -12.38 1.48 11.61
N VAL A 100 -12.23 0.81 10.47
CA VAL A 100 -13.15 -0.23 10.01
C VAL A 100 -13.22 -1.36 11.03
N LEU A 101 -12.08 -1.87 11.50
CA LEU A 101 -12.02 -2.90 12.54
C LEU A 101 -12.75 -2.48 13.82
N LEU A 102 -12.53 -1.24 14.28
CA LEU A 102 -13.19 -0.72 15.48
C LEU A 102 -14.71 -0.66 15.30
N LYS A 103 -15.18 -0.27 14.11
CA LYS A 103 -16.62 -0.25 13.78
C LYS A 103 -17.22 -1.64 13.66
N GLU A 104 -16.49 -2.60 13.11
CA GLU A 104 -16.90 -4.01 13.05
C GLU A 104 -17.06 -4.61 14.45
N LEU A 105 -16.12 -4.34 15.36
CA LEU A 105 -16.22 -4.78 16.76
C LEU A 105 -17.41 -4.11 17.48
N GLN A 106 -17.62 -2.80 17.26
CA GLN A 106 -18.77 -2.09 17.82
C GLN A 106 -20.11 -2.62 17.29
N ALA A 107 -20.17 -3.03 16.02
CA ALA A 107 -21.36 -3.63 15.43
C ALA A 107 -21.74 -4.98 16.06
N LEU A 108 -20.78 -5.70 16.66
CA LEU A 108 -21.03 -6.91 17.44
C LEU A 108 -21.56 -6.62 18.86
N GLY A 109 -21.70 -5.34 19.25
CA GLY A 109 -22.09 -4.93 20.60
C GLY A 109 -20.92 -4.88 21.60
N LEU A 110 -19.67 -4.98 21.13
CA LEU A 110 -18.49 -4.83 21.97
C LEU A 110 -18.20 -3.35 22.19
N LYS A 111 -18.04 -2.96 23.46
CA LYS A 111 -17.61 -1.60 23.81
C LYS A 111 -16.10 -1.47 23.64
N VAL A 112 -15.67 -0.97 22.48
CA VAL A 112 -14.27 -0.65 22.17
C VAL A 112 -14.11 0.86 22.08
N GLU A 113 -13.27 1.42 22.94
CA GLU A 113 -12.95 2.85 23.02
C GLU A 113 -11.44 3.03 23.04
N LEU A 114 -10.95 4.09 22.41
CA LEU A 114 -9.56 4.51 22.54
C LEU A 114 -9.41 5.20 23.90
N LEU A 115 -8.50 4.68 24.73
CA LEU A 115 -8.15 5.34 25.97
C LEU A 115 -7.38 6.62 25.64
N GLN A 116 -7.79 7.74 26.24
CA GLN A 116 -7.00 8.96 26.22
C GLN A 116 -5.80 8.77 27.15
N GLU A 117 -4.60 9.10 26.65
CA GLU A 117 -3.46 9.42 27.51
C GLU A 117 -3.63 10.81 28.14
#